data_AF-A0A7J9BG21-F1
#
_entry.id   AF-A0A7J9BG21-F1
#
_cell.length_a   1.000
_cell.length_b   1.000
_cell.length_c   1.000
_cell.angle_alpha   90.00
_cell.angle_beta   90.00
_cell.angle_gamma   90.00
#
_symmetry.space_group_name_H-M   'P 1'
#
loop_
_entity.id
_entity.type
_entity.pdbx_description
1 polymer ?
#
loop_
_entity_poly.entity_id
_entity_poly.type
_entity_poly.pdbx_seq_one_letter_code
_entity_poly.pdbx_strand_id
1 'polypeptide(L)'
;MTDDTSACRLVYICRDPKDVLVSKWHFANKLRPKELPPLSLEETFDLFCKGVSHYGLFWNHVLGYLKASVESPKKVLFLMYEDVKKEPLGCVRKVAAFLGVPFTPEEENKEIVEQIVKLCSFESMSNQE
;
A
#
# COMPACT_ATOMS: atom_id res chain seq x y z
N MET A 1 9.97 19.21 -16.02
CA MET A 1 11.37 18.98 -15.62
C MET A 1 11.38 18.86 -14.11
N THR A 2 11.35 17.64 -13.58
CA THR A 2 11.58 17.40 -12.15
C THR A 2 13.07 17.41 -11.92
N ASP A 3 13.51 18.29 -11.04
CA ASP A 3 14.87 18.44 -10.56
C ASP A 3 15.48 17.08 -10.16
N ASP A 4 16.61 16.72 -10.78
CA ASP A 4 17.30 15.45 -10.56
C ASP A 4 18.14 15.42 -9.27
N THR A 5 18.07 16.48 -8.46
CA THR A 5 18.82 16.62 -7.20
C THR A 5 18.09 16.09 -5.96
N SER A 6 16.79 15.77 -6.04
CA SER A 6 16.05 15.24 -4.88
C SER A 6 16.33 13.75 -4.65
N ALA A 7 16.93 13.42 -3.50
CA ALA A 7 17.18 12.05 -3.04
C ALA A 7 15.91 11.30 -2.57
N CYS A 8 14.72 11.87 -2.78
CA CYS A 8 13.46 11.28 -2.32
C CYS A 8 13.14 9.99 -3.08
N ARG A 9 12.76 8.95 -2.34
CA ARG A 9 12.30 7.66 -2.85
C ARG A 9 10.85 7.43 -2.42
N LEU A 10 10.07 6.82 -3.30
CA LEU A 10 8.65 6.56 -3.09
C LEU A 10 8.39 5.05 -3.15
N VAL A 11 7.68 4.53 -2.15
CA VAL A 11 7.15 3.16 -2.16
C VAL A 11 5.64 3.26 -2.37
N TYR A 12 5.17 2.73 -3.49
CA TYR A 12 3.77 2.68 -3.86
C TYR A 12 3.23 1.26 -3.74
N ILE A 13 2.08 1.10 -3.09
CA ILE A 13 1.37 -0.17 -2.99
C ILE A 13 0.05 -0.12 -3.76
N CYS A 14 -0.15 -1.11 -4.62
CA CYS A 14 -1.39 -1.35 -5.35
C CYS A 14 -2.09 -2.59 -4.78
N ARG A 15 -3.40 -2.67 -4.92
CA ARG A 15 -4.21 -3.80 -4.46
C ARG A 15 -5.33 -4.06 -5.47
N ASP A 16 -5.87 -5.28 -5.52
CA ASP A 16 -7.04 -5.58 -6.34
C ASP A 16 -8.17 -4.55 -6.06
N PRO A 17 -8.73 -3.92 -7.10
CA PRO A 17 -9.72 -2.84 -6.93
C PRO A 17 -11.00 -3.28 -6.23
N LYS A 18 -11.40 -4.55 -6.36
CA LYS A 18 -12.61 -5.09 -5.69
C LYS A 18 -12.37 -5.14 -4.18
N ASP A 19 -11.20 -5.59 -3.79
CA ASP A 19 -10.75 -5.62 -2.39
C ASP A 19 -10.59 -4.22 -1.81
N VAL A 20 -10.05 -3.27 -2.60
CA VAL A 20 -9.95 -1.84 -2.23
C VAL A 20 -11.34 -1.26 -1.97
N LEU A 21 -12.30 -1.54 -2.85
CA LEU A 21 -13.67 -1.07 -2.70
C LEU A 21 -14.30 -1.56 -1.39
N VAL A 22 -14.24 -2.86 -1.11
CA VAL A 22 -14.83 -3.43 0.11
C VAL A 22 -14.16 -2.85 1.35
N SER A 23 -12.83 -2.73 1.36
CA SER A 23 -12.08 -2.11 2.45
C SER A 23 -12.49 -0.64 2.66
N LYS A 24 -12.61 0.13 1.57
CA LYS A 24 -13.02 1.54 1.60
C LYS A 24 -14.46 1.70 2.10
N TRP A 25 -15.37 0.81 1.70
CA TRP A 25 -16.75 0.79 2.17
C TRP A 25 -16.84 0.60 3.69
N HIS A 26 -16.16 -0.42 4.22
CA HIS A 26 -16.09 -0.64 5.67
C HIS A 26 -15.48 0.56 6.41
N PHE A 27 -14.39 1.11 5.89
CA PHE A 27 -13.71 2.27 6.48
C PHE A 27 -14.61 3.51 6.48
N ALA A 28 -15.26 3.80 5.35
CA ALA A 28 -16.17 4.94 5.24
C ALA A 28 -17.35 4.83 6.20
N ASN A 29 -17.94 3.64 6.35
CA ASN A 29 -19.01 3.41 7.30
C ASN A 29 -18.57 3.51 8.77
N LYS A 30 -17.33 3.13 9.09
CA LYS A 30 -16.78 3.30 10.44
C LYS A 30 -16.57 4.77 10.82
N LEU A 31 -16.20 5.61 9.85
CA LEU A 31 -15.99 7.06 10.06
C LEU A 31 -17.27 7.88 9.95
N ARG A 32 -18.33 7.32 9.37
CA ARG A 32 -19.58 8.04 9.14
C ARG A 32 -20.25 8.40 10.48
N PRO A 33 -20.79 9.62 10.63
CA PRO A 33 -21.60 9.99 11.79
C PRO A 33 -22.74 8.99 12.03
N LYS A 34 -22.98 8.62 13.29
CA LYS A 34 -23.96 7.59 13.66
C LYS A 34 -25.40 8.01 13.35
N GLU A 35 -25.63 9.31 13.17
CA GLU A 35 -26.91 9.92 12.85
C GLU A 35 -27.28 9.72 11.36
N LEU A 36 -26.30 9.42 10.51
CA LEU A 36 -26.53 9.17 9.09
C LEU A 36 -26.73 7.66 8.84
N PRO A 37 -27.60 7.27 7.90
CA PRO A 37 -27.73 5.88 7.51
C PRO A 37 -26.40 5.38 6.92
N PRO A 38 -26.04 4.10 7.11
CA PRO A 38 -24.83 3.54 6.54
C PRO A 38 -24.85 3.66 5.01
N LEU A 39 -23.68 3.91 4.42
CA LEU A 39 -23.50 3.83 2.98
C LEU A 39 -23.73 2.39 2.52
N SER A 40 -24.57 2.21 1.50
CA SER A 40 -24.72 0.91 0.88
C SER A 40 -23.48 0.56 0.05
N LEU A 41 -23.23 -0.73 -0.12
CA LEU A 41 -22.13 -1.21 -0.97
C LEU A 41 -22.38 -0.84 -2.44
N GLU A 42 -23.63 -0.87 -2.90
CA GLU A 42 -24.02 -0.53 -4.28
C GLU A 42 -23.75 0.93 -4.60
N GLU A 43 -24.17 1.87 -3.74
CA GLU A 43 -23.86 3.29 -3.90
C GLU A 43 -22.34 3.52 -3.89
N THR A 44 -21.62 2.84 -2.99
CA THR A 44 -20.16 2.97 -2.90
C THR A 44 -19.48 2.45 -4.16
N PHE A 45 -19.97 1.34 -4.73
CA PHE A 45 -19.50 0.77 -5.99
C PHE A 45 -19.72 1.74 -7.16
N ASP A 46 -20.94 2.27 -7.31
CA ASP A 46 -21.28 3.21 -8.37
C ASP A 46 -20.40 4.48 -8.30
N LEU A 47 -20.26 5.06 -7.11
CA LEU A 47 -19.38 6.21 -6.87
C LEU A 47 -17.91 5.88 -7.17
N PHE A 48 -17.42 4.71 -6.78
CA PHE A 48 -16.06 4.26 -7.05
C PHE A 48 -15.79 4.12 -8.56
N CYS A 49 -16.72 3.49 -9.30
CA CYS A 49 -16.65 3.34 -10.74
C CYS A 49 -16.69 4.69 -11.47
N LYS A 50 -17.49 5.64 -11.00
CA LYS A 50 -17.54 7.02 -11.50
C LYS A 50 -16.32 7.86 -11.12
N GLY A 51 -15.42 7.32 -10.29
CA GLY A 51 -14.26 8.06 -9.78
C GLY A 51 -14.58 9.07 -8.69
N VAL A 52 -15.84 9.17 -8.26
CA VAL A 52 -16.31 10.09 -7.22
C VAL A 52 -15.99 9.48 -5.86
N SER A 53 -14.70 9.44 -5.54
CA SER A 53 -14.22 8.90 -4.28
C SER A 53 -12.95 9.63 -3.85
N HIS A 54 -12.64 9.63 -2.55
CA HIS A 54 -11.39 10.22 -2.05
C HIS A 54 -10.19 9.67 -2.84
N TYR A 55 -9.39 10.58 -3.42
CA TYR A 55 -8.23 10.31 -4.29
C TYR A 55 -8.54 9.55 -5.60
N GLY A 56 -9.81 9.51 -6.02
CA GLY A 56 -10.22 8.97 -7.32
C GLY A 56 -9.79 9.88 -8.48
N LEU A 57 -9.65 9.38 -9.71
CA LEU A 57 -9.94 8.05 -10.25
C LEU A 57 -8.88 7.00 -9.85
N PHE A 58 -9.30 5.86 -9.28
CA PHE A 58 -8.41 4.78 -8.85
C PHE A 58 -7.43 4.34 -9.95
N TRP A 59 -7.94 4.17 -11.17
CA TRP A 59 -7.13 3.74 -12.31
C TRP A 59 -6.05 4.76 -12.67
N ASN A 60 -6.39 6.05 -12.72
CA ASN A 60 -5.41 7.09 -13.02
C ASN A 60 -4.32 7.16 -11.95
N HIS A 61 -4.70 6.96 -10.69
CA HIS A 61 -3.77 6.90 -9.57
C HIS A 61 -2.79 5.73 -9.75
N VAL A 62 -3.29 4.50 -9.93
CA VAL A 62 -2.45 3.30 -10.11
C VAL A 62 -1.58 3.39 -11.35
N LEU A 63 -2.15 3.76 -12.50
CA LEU A 63 -1.42 3.85 -13.76
C LEU A 63 -0.35 4.94 -13.74
N GLY A 64 -0.60 6.06 -13.05
CA GLY A 64 0.39 7.12 -12.85
C GLY A 64 1.62 6.61 -12.12
N TYR A 65 1.44 5.92 -10.99
CA TYR A 65 2.56 5.37 -10.22
C TYR A 65 3.21 4.15 -10.88
N LEU A 66 2.46 3.35 -11.62
CA LEU A 66 3.02 2.27 -12.43
C LEU A 66 3.92 2.82 -13.54
N LYS A 67 3.47 3.87 -14.23
CA LYS A 67 4.29 4.55 -15.24
C LYS A 67 5.56 5.14 -14.61
N ALA A 68 5.43 5.83 -13.48
CA ALA A 68 6.56 6.42 -12.77
C ALA A 68 7.58 5.36 -12.27
N SER A 69 7.12 4.17 -11.87
CA SER A 69 8.01 3.07 -11.45
C SER A 69 8.81 2.49 -12.62
N VAL A 70 8.22 2.44 -13.81
CA VAL A 70 8.92 2.03 -15.03
C VAL A 70 9.90 3.10 -15.49
N GLU A 71 9.51 4.37 -15.46
CA GLU A 71 10.36 5.49 -15.90
C GLU A 71 11.50 5.80 -14.91
N SER A 72 11.30 5.54 -13.63
CA SER A 72 12.25 5.89 -12.56
C SER A 72 12.35 4.81 -11.48
N PRO A 73 12.82 3.58 -11.82
CA PRO A 73 12.84 2.44 -10.91
C PRO A 73 13.74 2.62 -9.68
N LYS A 74 14.68 3.57 -9.73
CA LYS A 74 15.53 3.95 -8.58
C LYS A 74 14.85 4.93 -7.61
N LYS A 75 13.78 5.60 -8.05
CA LYS A 75 13.02 6.60 -7.26
C LYS A 75 11.63 6.11 -6.87
N VAL A 76 11.04 5.15 -7.60
CA VAL A 76 9.70 4.63 -7.32
C VAL A 76 9.71 3.10 -7.30
N LEU A 77 9.40 2.53 -6.14
CA LEU A 77 9.17 1.11 -5.95
C LEU A 77 7.66 0.84 -6.00
N PHE A 78 7.22 -0.01 -6.93
CA PHE A 78 5.83 -0.44 -7.03
C PHE A 78 5.67 -1.86 -6.48
N LEU A 79 4.72 -2.05 -5.57
CA LEU A 79 4.41 -3.32 -4.91
C LEU A 79 2.92 -3.65 -5.04
N MET A 80 2.61 -4.95 -5.07
CA MET A 80 1.24 -5.44 -4.93
C MET A 80 0.99 -5.89 -3.50
N TYR A 81 -0.15 -5.50 -2.93
CA TYR A 81 -0.58 -5.90 -1.58
C TYR A 81 -0.68 -7.42 -1.44
N GLU A 82 -1.11 -8.09 -2.51
CA GLU A 82 -1.22 -9.54 -2.58
C GLU A 82 0.16 -10.21 -2.44
N ASP A 83 1.21 -9.63 -3.03
CA ASP A 83 2.58 -10.10 -2.87
C ASP A 83 3.10 -9.87 -1.46
N VAL A 84 2.78 -8.72 -0.86
CA VAL A 84 3.13 -8.43 0.55
C VAL A 84 2.48 -9.45 1.50
N LYS A 85 1.24 -9.86 1.23
CA LYS A 85 0.57 -10.92 2.00
C LYS A 85 1.16 -12.31 1.75
N LYS A 86 1.50 -12.63 0.50
CA LYS A 86 1.94 -13.98 0.11
C LYS A 86 3.40 -14.24 0.47
N GLU A 87 4.26 -13.24 0.31
CA GLU A 87 5.70 -13.32 0.52
C GLU A 87 6.21 -12.06 1.26
N PRO A 88 5.84 -11.88 2.54
CA PRO A 88 6.17 -10.67 3.29
C PRO A 88 7.69 -10.47 3.47
N LEU A 89 8.44 -11.55 3.72
CA LEU A 89 9.90 -11.49 3.91
C LEU A 89 10.61 -10.94 2.66
N GLY A 90 10.23 -11.43 1.48
CA GLY A 90 10.78 -10.95 0.19
C GLY A 90 10.44 -9.48 -0.05
N CYS A 91 9.21 -9.07 0.26
CA CYS A 91 8.80 -7.67 0.14
C CYS A 91 9.58 -6.75 1.09
N VAL A 92 9.81 -7.16 2.35
CA VAL A 92 10.59 -6.38 3.32
C VAL A 92 12.04 -6.23 2.86
N ARG A 93 12.68 -7.31 2.39
CA ARG A 93 14.04 -7.24 1.80
C ARG A 93 14.09 -6.29 0.59
N LYS A 94 13.09 -6.37 -0.29
CA LYS A 94 12.97 -5.50 -1.48
C LYS A 94 12.84 -4.02 -1.09
N VAL A 95 12.02 -3.71 -0.08
CA VAL A 95 11.89 -2.33 0.44
C VAL A 95 13.20 -1.85 1.07
N ALA A 96 13.86 -2.66 1.90
CA ALA A 96 15.11 -2.31 2.55
C ALA A 96 16.22 -2.01 1.53
N ALA A 97 16.39 -2.88 0.52
CA ALA A 97 17.33 -2.66 -0.58
C ALA A 97 17.00 -1.39 -1.38
N PHE A 98 15.72 -1.13 -1.67
CA PHE A 98 15.28 0.09 -2.36
C PHE A 98 15.56 1.36 -1.55
N LEU A 99 15.41 1.30 -0.23
CA LEU A 99 15.75 2.39 0.69
C LEU A 99 17.28 2.53 0.91
N GLY A 100 18.11 1.72 0.25
CA GLY A 100 19.56 1.79 0.34
C GLY A 100 20.12 1.25 1.66
N VAL A 101 19.34 0.43 2.37
CA VAL A 101 19.69 -0.23 3.63
C VAL A 101 19.42 -1.73 3.53
N PRO A 102 20.05 -2.45 2.59
CA PRO A 102 19.86 -3.89 2.46
C PRO A 102 20.32 -4.59 3.75
N PHE A 103 19.62 -5.67 4.13
CA PHE A 103 20.01 -6.47 5.27
C PHE A 103 21.36 -7.13 5.05
N THR A 104 22.18 -7.13 6.09
CA THR A 104 23.46 -7.83 6.14
C THR A 104 23.27 -9.33 6.38
N PRO A 105 24.23 -10.20 6.01
CA PRO A 105 24.17 -11.62 6.34
C PRO A 105 23.99 -11.88 7.84
N GLU A 106 24.56 -11.04 8.69
CA GLU A 106 24.42 -11.12 10.14
C GLU A 106 22.98 -10.82 10.61
N GLU A 107 22.31 -9.84 10.00
CA GLU A 107 20.90 -9.52 10.30
C GLU A 107 19.95 -10.60 9.78
N GLU A 108 20.24 -11.17 8.62
CA GLU A 108 19.50 -12.33 8.07
C GLU A 108 19.65 -13.55 8.99
N ASN A 109 20.87 -13.85 9.45
CA ASN A 109 21.13 -14.96 10.38
C ASN A 109 20.48 -14.74 11.77
N LYS A 110 20.24 -13.49 12.16
CA LYS A 110 19.53 -13.13 13.40
C LYS A 110 18.01 -13.05 13.22
N GLU A 111 17.50 -13.43 12.05
CA GLU A 111 16.07 -13.43 11.72
C GLU A 111 15.42 -12.03 11.90
N ILE A 112 16.18 -10.97 11.63
CA ILE A 112 15.68 -9.59 11.81
C ILE A 112 14.52 -9.30 10.86
N VAL A 113 14.54 -9.86 9.65
CA VAL A 113 13.48 -9.71 8.66
C VAL A 113 12.17 -10.33 9.17
N GLU A 114 12.26 -11.52 9.76
CA GLU A 114 11.15 -12.26 10.36
C GLU A 114 10.57 -11.51 11.56
N GLN A 115 11.43 -10.90 12.39
CA GLN A 115 11.01 -10.07 13.51
C GLN A 115 10.24 -8.82 13.04
N ILE A 116 10.71 -8.15 11.98
CA ILE A 116 10.00 -7.01 11.38
C ILE A 116 8.64 -7.45 10.83
N VAL A 117 8.60 -8.55 10.07
CA VAL A 117 7.33 -9.09 9.52
C VAL A 117 6.35 -9.43 10.64
N LYS A 118 6.82 -10.03 11.74
CA LYS A 118 5.99 -10.35 12.91
C LYS A 118 5.48 -9.08 13.59
N LEU A 119 6.34 -8.08 13.79
CA LEU A 119 5.97 -6.81 14.42
C LEU A 119 4.91 -6.06 13.60
N CYS A 120 5.06 -6.05 12.27
CA CYS A 120 4.17 -5.39 11.33
C CYS A 120 3.03 -6.30 10.82
N SER A 121 2.82 -7.48 11.43
CA SER A 121 1.74 -8.37 11.03
C SER A 121 0.37 -7.76 11.38
N PHE A 122 -0.68 -8.21 10.69
CA PHE A 122 -2.03 -7.74 10.97
C PHE A 122 -2.43 -8.04 12.42
N GLU A 123 -2.11 -9.22 12.93
CA GLU A 123 -2.42 -9.64 14.30
C GLU A 123 -1.70 -8.79 15.35
N SER A 124 -0.44 -8.41 15.08
CA SER A 124 0.30 -7.51 15.97
C SER A 124 -0.31 -6.10 15.94
N MET A 125 -0.53 -5.56 14.74
CA MET A 125 -0.99 -4.17 14.56
C MET A 125 -2.46 -3.94 14.95
N SER A 126 -3.36 -4.92 14.74
CA SER A 126 -4.79 -4.74 15.05
C SER A 126 -5.09 -4.76 16.55
N ASN A 127 -4.13 -5.23 17.35
CA ASN A 127 -4.24 -5.36 18.80
C ASN A 127 -3.43 -4.30 19.55
N GLN A 128 -2.83 -3.32 18.85
CA GLN A 128 -2.22 -2.18 19.51
C GLN A 128 -3.30 -1.18 19.90
N GLU A 129 -3.35 -0.83 21.19
CA GLU A 129 -4.26 0.16 21.77
C GLU A 129 -3.90 1.59 21.36
#